data_AF-A0A2E8XTE5-F1
#
_entry.id   AF-A0A2E8XTE5-F1
#
_cell.length_a   1.000
_cell.length_b   1.000
_cell.length_c   1.000
_cell.angle_alpha   90.00
_cell.angle_beta   90.00
_cell.angle_gamma   90.00
#
_symmetry.space_group_name_H-M   'P 1'
#
loop_
_entity.id
_entity.type
_entity.pdbx_description
1 polymer ?
#
loop_
_entity_poly.entity_id
_entity_poly.type
_entity_poly.pdbx_seq_one_letter_code
_entity_poly.pdbx_strand_id
1 'polypeptide(L)' 'MPKLVDLTRPIDSRNRELVSPAMQGLANIFGPDIKYLRPEELGRDRMTEFFGCGAEHLPDGEGWGEEVLNGMNTHC' A
#
# COMPACT_ATOMS: atom_id res chain seq x y z
N MET A 1 14.85 -19.29 26.49
CA MET A 1 13.46 -19.78 26.37
C MET A 1 13.06 -19.72 24.90
N PRO A 2 12.49 -20.78 24.31
CA PRO A 2 12.00 -20.73 22.94
C PRO A 2 10.82 -19.77 22.82
N LYS A 3 10.73 -19.05 21.71
CA LYS A 3 9.64 -18.14 21.39
C LYS A 3 8.86 -18.69 20.20
N LEU A 4 7.54 -18.73 20.30
CA LEU A 4 6.69 -19.06 19.17
C LEU A 4 6.69 -17.88 18.17
N VAL A 5 6.94 -18.18 16.89
CA VAL A 5 6.89 -17.20 15.81
C VAL A 5 5.81 -17.63 14.84
N ASP A 6 4.84 -16.74 14.61
CA ASP A 6 3.81 -16.94 13.60
C ASP A 6 4.34 -16.52 12.22
N LEU A 7 4.56 -17.51 11.36
CA LEU A 7 4.99 -17.31 9.97
C LEU A 7 3.82 -17.10 9.01
N THR A 8 2.57 -17.23 9.48
CA THR A 8 1.35 -17.04 8.68
C THR A 8 0.81 -15.61 8.75
N ARG A 9 1.36 -14.78 9.64
CA ARG A 9 0.94 -13.38 9.78
C ARG A 9 1.14 -12.61 8.47
N PRO A 10 0.19 -11.75 8.07
CA PRO A 10 0.39 -10.84 6.95
C PRO A 10 1.64 -9.97 7.14
N ILE A 11 2.32 -9.66 6.04
CA ILE A 11 3.46 -8.75 6.05
C ILE A 11 2.95 -7.33 6.32
N ASP A 12 3.42 -6.73 7.42
CA ASP A 12 3.11 -5.34 7.79
C ASP A 12 4.15 -4.39 7.18
N SER A 13 3.71 -3.39 6.43
CA SER A 13 4.61 -2.39 5.82
C SER A 13 5.44 -1.62 6.85
N ARG A 14 4.95 -1.48 8.09
CA ARG A 14 5.68 -0.85 9.20
C ARG A 14 6.89 -1.66 9.65
N ASN A 15 7.01 -2.93 9.27
CA ASN A 15 8.22 -3.72 9.55
C ASN A 15 9.48 -3.08 8.94
N ARG A 16 9.35 -2.23 7.91
CA ARG A 16 10.45 -1.45 7.33
C ARG A 16 11.13 -0.52 8.34
N GLU A 17 10.37 -0.03 9.33
CA GLU A 17 10.87 0.86 10.40
C GLU A 17 11.69 0.11 11.46
N LEU A 18 11.51 -1.22 11.53
CA LEU A 18 12.22 -2.09 12.46
C LEU A 18 13.58 -2.54 11.92
N VAL A 19 13.86 -2.28 10.64
CA VAL A 19 15.12 -2.63 10.00
C VAL A 19 16.23 -1.75 10.57
N SER A 20 17.36 -2.36 10.92
CA SER A 20 18.47 -1.60 11.48
C SER A 20 19.04 -0.64 10.43
N PRO A 21 19.62 0.51 10.84
CA PRO A 21 20.20 1.47 9.90
C PRO A 21 21.24 0.86 8.95
N ALA A 22 22.01 -0.12 9.43
CA ALA A 22 23.01 -0.84 8.63
C ALA A 22 22.40 -1.68 7.48
N MET A 23 21.12 -2.04 7.57
CA MET A 23 20.42 -2.89 6.60
C MET A 23 19.31 -2.14 5.87
N GLN A 24 19.24 -0.81 5.98
CA GLN A 24 18.13 -0.02 5.43
C GLN A 24 17.93 -0.23 3.91
N GLY A 25 19.00 -0.52 3.18
CA GLY A 25 18.95 -0.85 1.74
C GLY A 25 18.13 -2.11 1.41
N LEU A 26 17.85 -2.96 2.39
CA LEU A 26 17.06 -4.20 2.26
C LEU A 26 15.62 -4.05 2.79
N ALA A 27 15.20 -2.84 3.19
CA ALA A 27 13.90 -2.64 3.83
C ALA A 27 12.71 -3.14 2.98
N ASN A 28 12.83 -3.10 1.65
CA ASN A 28 11.81 -3.59 0.72
C ASN A 28 11.55 -5.11 0.74
N ILE A 29 12.43 -5.90 1.38
CA ILE A 29 12.22 -7.34 1.62
C ILE A 29 11.25 -7.56 2.79
N PHE A 30 11.22 -6.63 3.75
CA PHE A 30 10.46 -6.78 5.00
C PHE A 30 9.03 -6.27 4.93
N GLY A 31 8.68 -5.55 3.85
CA GLY A 31 7.30 -5.12 3.57
C GLY A 31 7.19 -4.28 2.31
N PRO A 32 6.01 -4.22 1.68
CA PRO A 32 5.73 -3.29 0.58
C PRO A 32 5.55 -1.86 1.11
N ASP A 33 5.68 -0.88 0.22
CA ASP A 33 5.17 0.47 0.45
C ASP A 33 3.75 0.52 -0.06
N ILE A 34 2.80 0.90 0.79
CA ILE A 34 1.38 0.91 0.44
C ILE A 34 0.93 2.35 0.31
N LYS A 35 0.47 2.73 -0.89
CA LYS A 35 -0.24 3.98 -1.10
C LYS A 35 -1.74 3.69 -1.10
N TYR A 36 -2.43 4.17 -0.07
CA TYR A 36 -3.88 4.11 0.03
C TYR A 36 -4.49 5.27 -0.77
N LEU A 37 -5.27 4.93 -1.79
CA LEU A 37 -6.09 5.87 -2.55
C LEU A 37 -7.49 5.81 -1.95
N ARG A 38 -7.75 6.71 -1.00
CA ARG A 38 -9.06 6.79 -0.36
C ARG A 38 -10.11 7.34 -1.33
N PRO A 39 -11.36 6.84 -1.28
CA PRO A 39 -12.46 7.32 -2.13
C PRO A 39 -12.58 8.84 -2.16
N GLU A 40 -12.54 9.48 -1.00
CA GLU A 40 -12.81 10.91 -0.83
C GLU A 40 -11.65 11.80 -1.31
N GLU A 41 -10.50 11.20 -1.55
CA GLU A 41 -9.27 11.88 -1.96
C GLU A 41 -8.90 11.46 -3.40
N LEU A 42 -7.86 10.63 -3.53
CA LEU A 42 -7.25 10.28 -4.82
C LEU A 42 -8.08 9.26 -5.62
N GLY A 43 -9.01 8.54 -4.98
CA GLY A 43 -9.85 7.54 -5.63
C GLY A 43 -10.77 8.16 -6.68
N ARG A 44 -11.32 9.35 -6.39
CA ARG A 44 -12.15 10.11 -7.33
C ARG A 44 -11.36 10.57 -8.55
N ASP A 45 -10.16 11.13 -8.32
CA ASP A 45 -9.29 11.61 -9.41
C ASP A 45 -8.87 10.47 -10.33
N ARG A 46 -8.56 9.29 -9.77
CA ARG A 46 -8.28 8.07 -10.52
C ARG A 46 -9.46 7.63 -11.38
N MET A 47 -10.69 7.70 -10.85
CA MET A 47 -11.88 7.32 -11.61
C MET A 47 -12.19 8.28 -12.75
N THR A 48 -12.13 9.59 -12.51
CA THR A 48 -12.36 10.59 -13.57
C THR A 48 -11.32 10.49 -14.67
N GLU A 49 -10.05 10.26 -14.32
CA GLU A 49 -8.98 9.98 -15.29
C GLU A 49 -9.27 8.71 -16.09
N PHE A 50 -9.64 7.60 -15.41
CA PHE A 50 -9.85 6.32 -16.05
C PHE A 50 -11.05 6.31 -17.01
N PHE A 51 -12.18 6.90 -16.60
CA PHE A 51 -13.40 6.95 -17.40
C PHE A 51 -13.45 8.14 -18.37
N GLY A 52 -12.51 9.09 -18.26
CA GLY A 52 -12.48 10.29 -19.09
C GLY A 52 -13.68 11.21 -18.88
N CYS A 53 -14.23 11.25 -17.66
CA CYS A 53 -15.41 12.03 -17.31
C CYS A 53 -15.11 13.03 -16.18
N GLY A 54 -15.87 14.13 -16.13
CA GLY A 54 -15.87 15.03 -14.98
C GLY A 54 -16.42 14.35 -13.71
N ALA A 55 -16.03 14.85 -12.54
CA ALA A 55 -16.45 14.31 -11.24
C ALA A 55 -17.98 14.39 -11.02
N GLU A 56 -18.64 15.35 -11.65
CA GLU A 56 -20.10 15.53 -11.66
C GLU A 56 -20.87 14.39 -12.32
N HIS A 57 -20.18 13.55 -13.11
CA HIS A 57 -20.77 12.35 -13.73
C HIS A 57 -20.65 11.11 -12.84
N LEU A 58 -19.89 11.19 -11.76
CA LEU A 58 -19.76 10.10 -10.79
C LEU A 58 -20.97 10.15 -9.83
N PRO A 59 -21.67 9.03 -9.61
CA PRO A 59 -22.76 8.97 -8.64
C PRO A 59 -22.27 9.46 -7.28
N ASP A 60 -22.97 10.44 -6.69
CA ASP A 60 -22.62 11.05 -5.40
C ASP A 60 -21.18 11.63 -5.31
N GLY A 61 -20.51 11.85 -6.46
CA GLY A 61 -19.12 12.27 -6.51
C GLY A 61 -18.14 11.23 -5.96
N GLU A 62 -18.51 9.95 -6.02
CA GLU A 62 -17.79 8.85 -5.38
C GLU A 62 -16.38 8.62 -5.96
N GLY A 63 -15.49 8.07 -5.12
CA GLY A 63 -14.17 7.55 -5.49
C GLY A 63 -14.12 6.04 -5.26
N TRP A 64 -13.29 5.27 -5.97
CA TRP A 64 -13.03 3.89 -5.52
C TRP A 64 -11.93 3.87 -4.46
N GLY A 65 -12.01 2.90 -3.56
CA GLY A 65 -10.90 2.57 -2.67
C GLY A 65 -9.89 1.70 -3.41
N GLU A 66 -8.62 2.11 -3.44
CA GLU A 66 -7.55 1.33 -4.04
C GLU A 66 -6.30 1.35 -3.17
N GLU A 67 -5.57 0.24 -3.18
CA GLU A 67 -4.29 0.09 -2.51
C GLU A 67 -3.24 -0.21 -3.56
N VAL A 68 -2.23 0.67 -3.67
CA VAL A 68 -1.11 0.46 -4.59
C VAL A 68 0.09 -0.04 -3.80
N LEU A 69 0.47 -1.29 -4.05
CA LEU A 69 1.66 -1.92 -3.49
C LEU A 69 2.88 -1.56 -4.35
N ASN A 70 3.83 -0.84 -3.78
CA ASN A 70 5.08 -0.43 -4.43
C ASN A 70 6.29 -0.98 -3.68
N GLY A 71 7.44 -0.99 -4.35
CA GLY A 71 8.73 -1.20 -3.68
C GLY A 71 8.78 -2.46 -2.83
N MET A 72 8.26 -3.56 -3.35
CA MET A 72 8.31 -4.90 -2.75
C MET A 72 9.31 -5.75 -3.53
N ASN A 73 10.18 -6.46 -2.81
CA ASN A 73 11.06 -7.45 -3.42
C ASN A 73 10.61 -8.86 -2.99
N THR A 74 10.40 -9.74 -3.96
CA THR A 74 10.06 -11.16 -3.73
C THR A 74 11.28 -12.06 -3.61
N HIS A 75 12.49 -11.53 -3.87
CA HIS A 75 13.72 -12.25 -3.62
C HIS A 75 14.02 -12.31 -2.13
N CYS A 76 14.06 -13.54 -1.64
CA CYS A 76 14.56 -13.93 -0.33
C CYS A 76 16.05 -14.31 -0.39
#